data_AF-A0A0P0NI65-F1
#
_entry.id   AF-A0A0P0NI65-F1
#
_cell.length_a   1.000
_cell.length_b   1.000
_cell.length_c   1.000
_cell.angle_alpha   90.00
_cell.angle_beta   90.00
_cell.angle_gamma   90.00
#
_symmetry.space_group_name_H-M   'P 1'
#
loop_
_entity.id
_entity.type
_entity.pdbx_description
1 polymer ?
#
loop_
_entity_poly.entity_id
_entity_poly.type
_entity_poly.pdbx_seq_one_letter_code
_entity_poly.pdbx_strand_id
1 'polypeptide(L)'
;MKKILFLIIATLLLTKSYGQDKQSTSISRYVKTPTGYLMVLRAGDHIFEAMEALAEKEQIPSANFYGMGFAGSVTFGFYDFNKKQFNPKEFKRVEMGSLTGSIGWTKGKPSLHIHGVATDADFKAYGGHVLAMTVGTGSMEITVTVHNEKLERKVEQPLNANVLQLDSEK
;
A
#
# COMPACT_ATOMS: atom_id res chain seq x y z
N MET A 1 28.64 -24.11 73.06
CA MET A 1 27.19 -23.92 72.84
C MET A 1 26.93 -23.93 71.34
N LYS A 2 26.08 -24.86 70.90
CA LYS A 2 25.55 -24.99 69.53
C LYS A 2 24.84 -23.70 69.11
N LYS A 3 24.88 -23.34 67.82
CA LYS A 3 23.71 -23.04 66.95
C LYS A 3 24.18 -22.43 65.62
N ILE A 4 24.19 -23.23 64.56
CA ILE A 4 23.17 -23.33 63.48
C ILE A 4 23.56 -22.46 62.27
N LEU A 5 24.01 -23.19 61.26
CA LEU A 5 24.14 -22.88 59.84
C LEU A 5 22.80 -22.38 59.28
N PHE A 6 22.79 -21.20 58.64
CA PHE A 6 21.72 -20.82 57.71
C PHE A 6 22.35 -20.52 56.35
N LEU A 7 22.28 -21.52 55.47
CA LEU A 7 22.63 -21.42 54.07
C LEU A 7 21.44 -20.79 53.35
N ILE A 8 21.52 -19.50 53.03
CA ILE A 8 20.52 -18.83 52.19
C ILE A 8 20.85 -19.16 50.74
N ILE A 9 20.27 -20.24 50.22
CA ILE A 9 20.26 -20.53 48.79
C ILE A 9 19.22 -19.59 48.16
N ALA A 10 19.67 -18.50 47.55
CA ALA A 10 18.85 -17.67 46.69
C ALA A 10 18.61 -18.43 45.37
N THR A 11 17.53 -19.22 45.30
CA THR A 11 17.04 -19.74 44.02
C THR A 11 16.47 -18.60 43.20
N LEU A 12 17.28 -18.09 42.27
CA LEU A 12 16.87 -17.17 41.22
C LEU A 12 15.87 -17.91 40.31
N LEU A 13 14.58 -17.73 40.54
CA LEU A 13 13.53 -18.15 39.61
C LEU A 13 13.62 -17.25 38.38
N LEU A 14 14.37 -17.71 37.36
CA LEU A 14 14.32 -17.17 36.02
C LEU A 14 12.91 -17.44 35.46
N THR A 15 12.01 -16.48 35.62
CA THR A 15 10.79 -16.43 34.83
C THR A 15 11.20 -16.20 33.38
N LYS A 16 11.32 -17.28 32.60
CA LYS A 16 11.31 -17.16 31.15
C LYS A 16 9.97 -16.55 30.78
N SER A 17 9.95 -15.25 30.52
CA SER A 17 8.86 -14.64 29.78
C SER A 17 8.89 -15.32 28.41
N TYR A 18 7.97 -16.27 28.21
CA TYR A 18 7.56 -16.63 26.86
C TYR A 18 6.93 -15.36 26.29
N GLY A 19 7.74 -14.59 25.56
CA GLY A 19 7.21 -13.60 24.65
C GLY A 19 6.18 -14.31 23.79
N GLN A 20 4.93 -13.92 23.93
CA GLN A 20 3.92 -14.31 22.97
C GLN A 20 4.27 -13.59 21.68
N ASP A 21 5.09 -14.23 20.85
CA ASP A 21 5.11 -13.95 19.43
C ASP A 21 3.69 -14.27 18.93
N LYS A 22 2.85 -13.23 18.90
CA LYS A 22 1.65 -13.22 18.08
C LYS A 22 2.14 -13.28 16.64
N GLN A 23 2.40 -14.50 16.18
CA GLN A 23 2.48 -14.77 14.76
C GLN A 23 1.06 -14.59 14.22
N SER A 24 0.73 -13.33 13.93
CA SER A 24 -0.42 -12.96 13.13
C SER A 24 -0.25 -13.70 11.82
N THR A 25 -1.01 -14.78 11.65
CA THR A 25 -1.14 -15.50 10.39
C THR A 25 -1.87 -14.59 9.42
N SER A 26 -1.17 -13.57 8.92
CA SER A 26 -1.70 -12.66 7.91
C SER A 26 -2.00 -13.51 6.67
N ILE A 27 -3.29 -13.69 6.40
CA ILE A 27 -3.76 -14.34 5.18
C ILE A 27 -3.23 -13.48 4.03
N SER A 28 -2.41 -14.07 3.15
CA SER A 28 -1.94 -13.39 1.95
C SER A 28 -3.13 -12.84 1.16
N ARG A 29 -3.10 -11.54 0.83
CA ARG A 29 -4.17 -10.86 0.09
C ARG A 29 -4.03 -11.00 -1.42
N TYR A 30 -3.07 -11.77 -1.91
CA TYR A 30 -2.82 -11.92 -3.34
C TYR A 30 -2.36 -13.33 -3.71
N VAL A 31 -2.55 -13.67 -4.99
CA VAL A 31 -2.04 -14.86 -5.66
C VAL A 31 -1.18 -14.46 -6.85
N LYS A 32 -0.20 -15.29 -7.22
CA LYS A 32 0.61 -15.10 -8.42
C LYS A 32 -0.19 -15.52 -9.66
N THR A 33 -0.02 -14.79 -10.75
CA THR A 33 -0.59 -15.08 -12.08
C THR A 33 0.55 -15.20 -13.10
N PRO A 34 0.30 -15.68 -14.33
CA PRO A 34 1.33 -15.74 -15.37
C PRO A 34 1.96 -14.37 -15.71
N THR A 35 1.22 -13.28 -15.51
CA THR A 35 1.65 -11.91 -15.87
C THR A 35 1.99 -11.04 -14.67
N GLY A 36 1.86 -11.55 -13.44
CA GLY A 36 2.08 -10.79 -12.22
C GLY A 36 1.27 -11.34 -11.07
N TYR A 37 0.28 -10.58 -10.59
CA TYR A 37 -0.49 -10.91 -9.38
C TYR A 37 -1.96 -10.52 -9.50
N LEU A 38 -2.83 -11.25 -8.80
CA LEU A 38 -4.20 -10.84 -8.50
C LEU A 38 -4.30 -10.62 -6.99
N MET A 39 -4.65 -9.41 -6.59
CA MET A 39 -4.84 -9.01 -5.20
C MET A 39 -6.33 -8.77 -4.92
N VAL A 40 -6.79 -9.23 -3.76
CA VAL A 40 -8.15 -8.99 -3.25
C VAL A 40 -8.05 -8.44 -1.83
N LEU A 41 -8.26 -7.13 -1.71
CA LEU A 41 -8.30 -6.42 -0.44
C LEU A 41 -9.69 -6.52 0.19
N ARG A 42 -9.73 -6.44 1.52
CA ARG A 42 -10.94 -6.55 2.34
C ARG A 42 -11.20 -5.25 3.09
N ALA A 43 -12.41 -5.13 3.63
CA ALA A 43 -12.81 -4.00 4.45
C ALA A 43 -11.74 -3.63 5.50
N GLY A 44 -11.36 -2.35 5.52
CA GLY A 44 -10.32 -1.82 6.40
C GLY A 44 -8.90 -1.85 5.83
N ASP A 45 -8.64 -2.59 4.74
CA ASP A 45 -7.32 -2.59 4.10
C ASP A 45 -7.07 -1.22 3.41
N HIS A 46 -5.83 -0.74 3.51
CA HIS A 46 -5.36 0.48 2.86
C HIS A 46 -4.64 0.15 1.54
N ILE A 47 -5.06 0.74 0.43
CA ILE A 47 -4.54 0.34 -0.89
C ILE A 47 -3.05 0.63 -1.06
N PHE A 48 -2.57 1.78 -0.58
CA PHE A 48 -1.16 2.17 -0.73
C PHE A 48 -0.27 1.21 0.05
N GLU A 49 -0.58 1.00 1.33
CA GLU A 49 0.16 0.07 2.19
C GLU A 49 0.21 -1.34 1.61
N ALA A 50 -0.92 -1.86 1.12
CA ALA A 50 -0.98 -3.20 0.56
C ALA A 50 -0.19 -3.34 -0.75
N MET A 51 -0.26 -2.33 -1.63
CA MET A 51 0.44 -2.34 -2.91
C MET A 51 1.95 -2.08 -2.75
N GLU A 52 2.35 -1.21 -1.81
CA GLU A 52 3.74 -1.00 -1.42
C GLU A 52 4.34 -2.26 -0.80
N ALA A 53 3.61 -2.90 0.13
CA ALA A 53 4.02 -4.16 0.73
C ALA A 53 4.15 -5.29 -0.30
N LEU A 54 3.25 -5.37 -1.30
CA LEU A 54 3.40 -6.30 -2.42
C LEU A 54 4.69 -6.01 -3.19
N ALA A 55 4.93 -4.75 -3.57
CA ALA A 55 6.09 -4.36 -4.34
C ALA A 55 7.41 -4.68 -3.62
N GLU A 56 7.49 -4.41 -2.32
CA GLU A 56 8.66 -4.74 -1.50
C GLU A 56 8.81 -6.24 -1.29
N LYS A 57 7.75 -6.94 -0.89
CA LYS A 57 7.84 -8.37 -0.57
C LYS A 57 8.21 -9.22 -1.78
N GLU A 58 7.62 -8.92 -2.93
CA GLU A 58 7.82 -9.67 -4.17
C GLU A 58 8.94 -9.07 -5.04
N GLN A 59 9.61 -8.01 -4.58
CA GLN A 59 10.70 -7.32 -5.29
C GLN A 59 10.31 -6.92 -6.72
N ILE A 60 9.11 -6.35 -6.89
CA ILE A 60 8.55 -5.98 -8.20
C ILE A 60 9.41 -4.85 -8.81
N PRO A 61 10.05 -5.05 -9.99
CA PRO A 61 10.87 -4.01 -10.61
C PRO A 61 10.04 -2.78 -11.01
N SER A 62 8.94 -3.02 -11.71
CA SER A 62 7.87 -2.05 -11.97
C SER A 62 6.62 -2.81 -12.40
N ALA A 63 5.47 -2.14 -12.39
CA ALA A 63 4.22 -2.75 -12.81
C ALA A 63 3.20 -1.71 -13.27
N ASN A 64 2.23 -2.17 -14.06
CA ASN A 64 0.93 -1.49 -14.20
C ASN A 64 -0.13 -2.29 -13.48
N PHE A 65 -1.18 -1.62 -13.03
CA PHE A 65 -2.32 -2.30 -12.44
C PHE A 65 -3.62 -1.59 -12.74
N TYR A 66 -4.70 -2.37 -12.68
CA TYR A 66 -6.06 -1.88 -12.71
C TYR A 66 -6.90 -2.64 -11.68
N GLY A 67 -7.98 -2.01 -11.23
CA GLY A 67 -8.86 -2.63 -10.26
C GLY A 67 -10.20 -1.94 -10.14
N MET A 68 -11.07 -2.54 -9.33
CA MET A 68 -12.41 -2.03 -9.00
C MET A 68 -12.88 -2.61 -7.67
N GLY A 69 -13.90 -2.00 -7.08
CA GLY A 69 -14.46 -2.48 -5.82
C GLY A 69 -15.14 -1.37 -5.03
N PHE A 70 -15.24 -1.53 -3.71
CA PHE A 70 -15.97 -0.60 -2.86
C PHE A 70 -15.04 0.14 -1.88
N ALA A 71 -14.97 1.47 -1.98
CA ALA A 71 -14.20 2.30 -1.07
C ALA A 71 -15.05 2.78 0.10
N GLY A 72 -14.57 2.54 1.32
CA GLY A 72 -15.12 3.12 2.54
C GLY A 72 -14.82 4.62 2.58
N SER A 73 -13.59 4.98 2.18
CA SER A 73 -13.20 6.34 1.83
C SER A 73 -12.16 6.34 0.71
N VAL A 74 -12.22 7.38 -0.14
CA VAL A 74 -11.20 7.71 -1.13
C VAL A 74 -10.99 9.22 -1.13
N THR A 75 -9.73 9.64 -1.10
CA THR A 75 -9.35 11.05 -1.21
C THR A 75 -8.69 11.27 -2.55
N PHE A 76 -9.32 12.06 -3.41
CA PHE A 76 -8.72 12.52 -4.66
C PHE A 76 -8.02 13.86 -4.46
N GLY A 77 -6.97 14.12 -5.25
CA GLY A 77 -6.24 15.38 -5.29
C GLY A 77 -6.20 15.97 -6.69
N PHE A 78 -6.44 17.28 -6.79
CA PHE A 78 -6.09 18.05 -7.99
C PHE A 78 -4.87 18.92 -7.68
N TYR A 79 -3.80 18.81 -8.46
CA TYR A 79 -2.56 19.55 -8.18
C TYR A 79 -2.68 21.02 -8.60
N ASP A 80 -2.48 21.94 -7.65
CA ASP A 80 -2.40 23.37 -7.91
C ASP A 80 -0.93 23.76 -8.12
N PHE A 81 -0.54 24.05 -9.36
CA PHE A 81 0.84 24.39 -9.71
C PHE A 81 1.31 25.72 -9.13
N ASN A 82 0.40 26.67 -8.86
CA ASN A 82 0.75 27.95 -8.25
C ASN A 82 1.10 27.76 -6.77
N LYS A 83 0.29 26.97 -6.06
CA LYS A 83 0.50 26.68 -4.63
C LYS A 83 1.46 25.51 -4.38
N LYS A 84 1.81 24.76 -5.43
CA LYS A 84 2.66 23.56 -5.40
C LYS A 84 2.14 22.49 -4.43
N GLN A 85 0.82 22.35 -4.32
CA GLN A 85 0.17 21.39 -3.42
C GLN A 85 -1.10 20.80 -4.05
N PHE A 86 -1.51 19.63 -3.58
CA PHE A 86 -2.81 19.07 -3.95
C PHE A 86 -3.94 19.80 -3.22
N ASN A 87 -5.08 19.97 -3.91
CA ASN A 87 -6.37 20.30 -3.35
C ASN A 87 -7.16 18.99 -3.12
N PRO A 88 -7.19 18.45 -1.90
CA PRO A 88 -7.80 17.15 -1.62
C PRO A 88 -9.32 17.25 -1.48
N LYS A 89 -10.03 16.21 -1.91
CA LYS A 89 -11.46 16.00 -1.63
C LYS A 89 -11.71 14.54 -1.29
N GLU A 90 -12.28 14.30 -0.11
CA GLU A 90 -12.66 12.97 0.37
C GLU A 90 -14.10 12.64 -0.06
N PHE A 91 -14.30 11.39 -0.49
CA PHE A 91 -15.59 10.78 -0.74
C PHE A 91 -15.69 9.50 0.08
N LYS A 92 -16.87 9.22 0.64
CA LYS A 92 -17.11 8.08 1.54
C LYS A 92 -18.18 7.16 0.96
N ARG A 93 -18.02 5.85 1.17
CA ARG A 93 -18.97 4.82 0.76
C ARG A 93 -19.31 4.91 -0.74
N VAL A 94 -18.27 4.83 -1.58
CA VAL A 94 -18.40 4.96 -3.04
C VAL A 94 -17.96 3.68 -3.73
N GLU A 95 -18.63 3.36 -4.84
CA GLU A 95 -18.14 2.34 -5.76
C GLU A 95 -16.94 2.90 -6.51
N MET A 96 -15.82 2.17 -6.51
CA MET A 96 -14.65 2.44 -7.34
C MET A 96 -14.84 1.72 -8.67
N GLY A 97 -15.50 2.40 -9.62
CA GLY A 97 -15.70 1.89 -10.96
C GLY A 97 -14.39 1.67 -11.73
N SER A 98 -13.33 2.41 -11.37
CA SER A 98 -11.99 2.11 -11.82
C SER A 98 -10.90 2.59 -10.86
N LEU A 99 -9.83 1.82 -10.84
CA LEU A 99 -8.50 2.20 -10.39
C LEU A 99 -7.53 1.86 -11.51
N THR A 100 -6.59 2.74 -11.78
CA THR A 100 -5.53 2.51 -12.76
C THR A 100 -4.26 3.16 -12.25
N GLY A 101 -3.16 2.43 -12.29
CA GLY A 101 -1.92 2.96 -11.77
C GLY A 101 -0.68 2.22 -12.22
N SER A 102 0.43 2.66 -11.65
CA SER A 102 1.75 2.08 -11.87
C SER A 102 2.53 2.00 -10.57
N ILE A 103 3.41 1.00 -10.51
CA ILE A 103 4.44 0.82 -9.49
C ILE A 103 5.77 1.21 -10.13
N GLY A 104 6.45 2.18 -9.55
CA GLY A 104 7.86 2.49 -9.81
C GLY A 104 8.61 2.66 -8.50
N TRP A 105 9.79 3.28 -8.55
CA TRP A 105 10.63 3.49 -7.36
C TRP A 105 11.11 4.92 -7.23
N THR A 106 11.26 5.40 -6.00
CA THR A 106 11.93 6.67 -5.69
C THR A 106 12.84 6.47 -4.49
N LYS A 107 14.14 6.71 -4.67
CA LYS A 107 15.14 6.57 -3.58
C LYS A 107 15.04 5.22 -2.86
N GLY A 108 14.89 4.14 -3.62
CA GLY A 108 14.82 2.77 -3.10
C GLY A 108 13.50 2.36 -2.43
N LYS A 109 12.48 3.22 -2.42
CA LYS A 109 11.13 2.89 -1.92
C LYS A 109 10.13 2.76 -3.06
N PRO A 110 9.10 1.91 -2.94
CA PRO A 110 8.02 1.89 -3.92
C PRO A 110 7.38 3.27 -4.06
N SER A 111 7.01 3.62 -5.28
CA SER A 111 6.35 4.87 -5.62
C SER A 111 5.16 4.57 -6.51
N LEU A 112 3.98 4.63 -5.90
CA LEU A 112 2.70 4.39 -6.57
C LEU A 112 2.19 5.67 -7.22
N HIS A 113 1.65 5.54 -8.43
CA HIS A 113 0.88 6.61 -9.08
C HIS A 113 -0.47 6.02 -9.47
N ILE A 114 -1.53 6.48 -8.80
CA ILE A 114 -2.87 5.89 -8.90
C ILE A 114 -3.87 6.97 -9.29
N HIS A 115 -4.66 6.69 -10.32
CA HIS A 115 -5.87 7.44 -10.64
C HIS A 115 -7.08 6.53 -10.48
N GLY A 116 -8.25 7.12 -10.28
CA GLY A 116 -9.49 6.35 -10.18
C GLY A 116 -10.73 7.16 -10.50
N VAL A 117 -11.82 6.43 -10.69
CA VAL A 117 -13.18 6.96 -10.84
C VAL A 117 -14.07 6.28 -9.81
N ALA A 118 -14.79 7.08 -9.05
CA ALA A 118 -15.71 6.67 -8.01
C ALA A 118 -17.13 7.17 -8.32
N THR A 119 -18.15 6.41 -7.93
CA THR A 119 -19.55 6.83 -8.02
C THR A 119 -20.24 6.71 -6.67
N ASP A 120 -21.04 7.72 -6.32
CA ASP A 120 -21.90 7.70 -5.12
C ASP A 120 -23.24 7.00 -5.39
N ALA A 121 -24.13 7.03 -4.39
CA ALA A 121 -25.47 6.43 -4.48
C ALA A 121 -26.39 7.13 -5.51
N ASP A 122 -26.06 8.35 -5.95
CA ASP A 122 -26.75 9.07 -7.02
C ASP A 122 -26.13 8.78 -8.40
N PHE A 123 -25.14 7.87 -8.46
CA PHE A 123 -24.35 7.55 -9.66
C PHE A 123 -23.57 8.75 -10.23
N LYS A 124 -23.30 9.77 -9.42
CA LYS A 124 -22.42 10.88 -9.83
C LYS A 124 -20.98 10.41 -9.82
N ALA A 125 -20.28 10.62 -10.94
CA ALA A 125 -18.89 10.24 -11.08
C ALA A 125 -17.95 11.33 -10.55
N TYR A 126 -16.97 10.91 -9.76
CA TYR A 126 -15.88 11.70 -9.24
C TYR A 126 -14.57 10.99 -9.53
N GLY A 127 -13.47 11.72 -9.68
CA GLY A 127 -12.20 11.06 -9.95
C GLY A 127 -11.02 12.01 -9.93
N GLY A 128 -9.86 11.44 -10.19
CA GLY A 128 -8.59 12.17 -10.23
C GLY A 128 -7.44 11.34 -9.71
N HIS A 129 -6.39 12.02 -9.26
CA HIS A 129 -5.25 11.41 -8.60
C HIS A 129 -5.65 10.94 -7.21
N VAL A 130 -5.45 9.67 -6.88
CA VAL A 130 -5.79 9.12 -5.56
C VAL A 130 -4.66 9.44 -4.59
N LEU A 131 -4.98 10.09 -3.47
CA LEU A 131 -4.04 10.42 -2.40
C LEU A 131 -4.10 9.42 -1.25
N ALA A 132 -5.28 8.86 -0.99
CA ALA A 132 -5.51 7.84 0.03
C ALA A 132 -6.78 7.07 -0.31
N MET A 133 -6.86 5.79 0.08
CA MET A 133 -8.09 5.00 -0.04
C MET A 133 -8.09 3.85 0.95
N THR A 134 -9.25 3.64 1.59
CA THR A 134 -9.52 2.51 2.48
C THR A 134 -10.71 1.72 1.94
N VAL A 135 -10.58 0.40 1.87
CA VAL A 135 -11.65 -0.48 1.40
C VAL A 135 -12.82 -0.48 2.39
N GLY A 136 -14.04 -0.36 1.88
CA GLY A 136 -15.27 -0.28 2.67
C GLY A 136 -15.89 -1.65 2.94
N THR A 137 -17.19 -1.69 3.21
CA THR A 137 -17.98 -2.92 3.40
C THR A 137 -18.16 -3.69 2.09
N GLY A 138 -17.04 -4.23 1.58
CA GLY A 138 -16.91 -4.92 0.30
C GLY A 138 -15.46 -5.39 0.11
N SER A 139 -14.98 -5.40 -1.13
CA SER A 139 -13.59 -5.72 -1.50
C SER A 139 -13.03 -4.75 -2.52
N MET A 140 -11.72 -4.82 -2.76
CA MET A 140 -11.05 -4.22 -3.90
C MET A 140 -10.27 -5.29 -4.63
N GLU A 141 -10.57 -5.51 -5.90
CA GLU A 141 -9.92 -6.51 -6.74
C GLU A 141 -8.97 -5.80 -7.70
N ILE A 142 -7.69 -6.19 -7.66
CA ILE A 142 -6.61 -5.49 -8.37
C ILE A 142 -5.78 -6.51 -9.14
N THR A 143 -5.72 -6.36 -10.45
CA THR A 143 -4.80 -7.10 -11.31
C THR A 143 -3.53 -6.29 -11.50
N VAL A 144 -2.40 -6.92 -11.20
CA VAL A 144 -1.06 -6.34 -11.31
C VAL A 144 -0.29 -7.06 -12.42
N THR A 145 0.14 -6.31 -13.42
CA THR A 145 0.99 -6.80 -14.52
C THR A 145 2.41 -6.30 -14.29
N VAL A 146 3.33 -7.23 -14.05
CA VAL A 146 4.72 -6.95 -13.69
C VAL A 146 5.59 -6.80 -14.95
N HIS A 147 6.51 -5.84 -14.91
CA HIS A 147 7.53 -5.63 -15.93
C HIS A 147 8.91 -6.06 -15.44
N ASN A 148 9.81 -6.32 -16.38
CA ASN A 148 11.17 -6.78 -16.07
C ASN A 148 12.10 -5.65 -15.62
N GLU A 149 11.89 -4.44 -16.13
CA GLU A 149 12.77 -3.30 -15.87
C GLU A 149 12.39 -2.58 -14.58
N LYS A 150 13.41 -2.22 -13.80
CA LYS A 150 13.23 -1.38 -12.62
C LYS A 150 13.14 0.08 -13.05
N LEU A 151 11.95 0.66 -12.94
CA LEU A 151 11.69 2.03 -13.36
C LEU A 151 11.68 2.97 -12.16
N GLU A 152 12.38 4.10 -12.29
CA GLU A 152 12.46 5.12 -11.27
C GLU A 152 11.65 6.36 -11.62
N ARG A 153 11.09 7.01 -10.60
CA ARG A 153 10.52 8.35 -10.73
C ARG A 153 11.54 9.39 -10.30
N LYS A 154 11.75 10.39 -11.14
CA LYS A 154 12.63 11.53 -10.90
C LYS A 154 11.83 12.83 -11.09
N VAL A 155 12.22 13.88 -10.36
CA VAL A 155 11.66 15.22 -10.57
C VAL A 155 12.18 15.75 -11.89
N GLU A 156 11.28 15.99 -12.84
CA GLU A 156 11.62 16.52 -14.15
C GLU A 156 11.43 18.04 -14.20
N GLN A 157 12.39 18.75 -14.79
CA GLN A 157 12.30 20.19 -15.02
C GLN A 157 11.95 20.46 -16.49
N PRO A 158 11.12 21.49 -16.79
CA PRO A 158 10.61 22.52 -15.88
C PRO A 158 9.30 22.14 -15.14
N LEU A 159 8.80 20.92 -15.34
CA LEU A 159 7.50 20.46 -14.82
C LEU A 159 7.42 20.47 -13.28
N ASN A 160 8.56 20.30 -12.62
CA ASN A 160 8.69 20.13 -11.17
C ASN A 160 7.75 19.04 -10.61
N ALA A 161 7.62 17.94 -11.36
CA ALA A 161 6.77 16.81 -11.04
C ALA A 161 7.56 15.49 -11.14
N ASN A 162 7.15 14.49 -10.38
CA ASN A 162 7.75 13.15 -10.43
C ASN A 162 7.28 12.41 -11.68
N VAL A 163 8.16 12.28 -12.67
CA VAL A 163 7.90 11.56 -13.93
C VAL A 163 8.57 10.20 -13.89
N LEU A 164 7.85 9.16 -14.32
CA LEU A 164 8.39 7.81 -14.47
C LEU A 164 9.37 7.84 -15.64
N GLN A 165 10.63 7.54 -15.36
CA GLN A 165 11.69 7.55 -16.35
C GLN A 165 11.66 6.22 -17.09
N LEU A 166 11.65 6.29 -18.42
CA LEU A 166 11.95 5.16 -19.28
C LEU A 166 13.42 5.28 -19.64
N ASP A 167 14.15 4.17 -19.61
CA ASP A 167 15.52 4.18 -20.11
C ASP A 167 15.49 4.56 -21.58
N SER A 168 16.02 5.74 -21.91
CA SER A 168 16.13 6.24 -23.27
C SER A 168 17.32 5.63 -24.03
N GLU A 169 17.94 4.58 -23.49
CA GLU A 169 19.17 3.99 -24.03
C GLU A 169 19.08 2.46 -24.08
N LYS A 170 18.83 1.94 -25.29
CA LYS A 170 19.55 0.80 -25.83
C LYS A 170 20.26 1.24 -27.10
#